data_AF-A0A373DDY4-F1
#
_entry.id   AF-A0A373DDY4-F1
#
_cell.length_a   1.000
_cell.length_b   1.000
_cell.length_c   1.000
_cell.angle_alpha   90.00
_cell.angle_beta   90.00
_cell.angle_gamma   90.00
#
_symmetry.space_group_name_H-M   'P 1'
#
loop_
_entity.id
_entity.type
_entity.pdbx_description
1 polymer ?
#
loop_
_entity_poly.entity_id
_entity_poly.type
_entity_poly.pdbx_seq_one_letter_code
_entity_poly.pdbx_strand_id
1 'polypeptide(L)'
;MYTSKDAIKVRVYETYLAKEKMNSDLFDFQVRLPKCLLLETYAEILHVIEPDSMVVQLSNVKIIKNDYEKLIAGDRIEPGFLAVGDEVFKGNYKNFMFSLVGKEAETGIYRISSPVFEENRVRGFQYPLIE
;
A
#
# COMPACT_ATOMS: atom_id res chain seq x y z
N MET A 1 15.29 2.97 -14.60
CA MET A 1 14.12 2.07 -14.55
C MET A 1 14.47 0.96 -13.59
N TYR A 2 13.66 0.72 -12.57
CA TYR A 2 13.91 -0.27 -11.52
C TYR A 2 13.16 -1.57 -11.80
N THR A 3 13.83 -2.71 -11.60
CA THR A 3 13.32 -4.05 -11.94
C THR A 3 13.43 -5.04 -10.78
N SER A 4 13.73 -4.58 -9.57
CA SER A 4 13.81 -5.42 -8.36
C SER A 4 13.32 -4.65 -7.14
N LYS A 5 12.82 -5.39 -6.13
CA LYS A 5 12.36 -4.81 -4.84
C LYS A 5 13.49 -4.04 -4.16
N ASP A 6 14.69 -4.62 -4.11
CA ASP A 6 15.83 -4.02 -3.40
C ASP A 6 16.26 -2.69 -4.02
N ALA A 7 16.32 -2.60 -5.35
CA ALA A 7 16.69 -1.36 -6.01
C ALA A 7 15.63 -0.25 -5.81
N ILE A 8 14.35 -0.63 -5.77
CA ILE A 8 13.26 0.29 -5.42
C ILE A 8 13.41 0.78 -3.98
N LYS A 9 13.60 -0.13 -3.01
CA LYS A 9 13.77 0.20 -1.60
C LYS A 9 14.94 1.14 -1.36
N VAL A 10 16.12 0.82 -1.90
CA VAL A 10 17.32 1.66 -1.79
C VAL A 10 17.02 3.06 -2.30
N ARG A 11 16.44 3.18 -3.50
CA ARG A 11 16.08 4.48 -4.09
C ARG A 11 15.09 5.28 -3.24
N VAL A 12 14.11 4.62 -2.64
CA VAL A 12 13.12 5.29 -1.78
C VAL A 12 13.75 5.73 -0.47
N TYR A 13 14.53 4.87 0.20
CA TYR A 13 15.17 5.19 1.47
C TYR A 13 16.22 6.31 1.34
N GLU A 14 17.05 6.29 0.30
CA GLU A 14 18.00 7.38 0.03
C GLU A 14 17.30 8.73 -0.15
N THR A 15 16.13 8.73 -0.80
CA THR A 15 15.36 9.97 -1.01
C THR A 15 14.60 10.39 0.23
N TYR A 16 14.09 9.43 1.01
CA TYR A 16 13.42 9.70 2.27
C TYR A 16 14.39 10.33 3.28
N LEU A 17 15.63 9.83 3.38
CA LEU A 17 16.67 10.43 4.23
C LEU A 17 16.98 11.89 3.89
N ALA A 18 16.74 12.32 2.65
CA ALA A 18 16.94 13.72 2.24
C ALA A 18 15.69 14.60 2.41
N LYS A 19 14.48 14.02 2.36
CA LYS A 19 13.20 14.77 2.37
C LYS A 19 12.46 14.72 3.71
N GLU A 20 12.75 13.74 4.55
CA GLU A 20 12.13 13.47 5.86
C GLU A 20 10.59 13.40 5.86
N LYS A 21 9.98 13.10 4.70
CA LYS A 21 8.52 13.01 4.57
C LYS A 21 8.11 11.87 3.65
N MET A 22 7.17 11.05 4.14
CA MET A 22 6.48 10.05 3.34
C MET A 22 5.44 10.73 2.46
N ASN A 23 5.61 10.67 1.15
CA ASN A 23 4.64 11.15 0.17
C ASN A 23 4.87 10.49 -1.20
N SER A 24 3.97 10.74 -2.13
CA SER A 24 3.97 10.16 -3.47
C SER A 24 5.23 10.49 -4.30
N ASP A 25 5.93 11.59 -4.02
CA ASP A 25 7.15 11.96 -4.76
C ASP A 25 8.33 11.04 -4.46
N LEU A 26 8.29 10.27 -3.37
CA LEU A 26 9.26 9.22 -3.13
C LEU A 26 9.20 8.14 -4.21
N PHE A 27 8.05 7.98 -4.86
CA PHE A 27 7.76 6.92 -5.84
C PHE A 27 7.71 7.44 -7.28
N ASP A 28 8.12 8.70 -7.52
CA ASP A 28 8.09 9.31 -8.85
C ASP A 28 9.28 8.85 -9.72
N PHE A 29 9.25 7.59 -10.14
CA PHE A 29 10.24 6.98 -11.01
C PHE A 29 9.69 5.78 -11.77
N GLN A 30 10.43 5.35 -12.80
CA GLN A 30 10.03 4.25 -13.69
C GLN A 30 10.36 2.87 -13.11
N VAL A 31 9.39 1.96 -13.13
CA VAL A 31 9.50 0.56 -12.69
C VAL A 31 9.07 -0.41 -13.78
N ARG A 32 9.56 -1.64 -13.69
CA ARG A 32 9.07 -2.80 -14.46
C ARG A 32 9.07 -4.04 -13.58
N LEU A 33 7.94 -4.34 -12.94
CA LEU A 33 7.74 -5.46 -12.02
C LEU A 33 6.28 -5.96 -12.05
N PRO A 34 6.02 -7.21 -11.65
CA PRO A 34 4.67 -7.67 -11.31
C PRO A 34 3.96 -6.71 -10.36
N LYS A 35 2.68 -6.45 -10.61
CA LYS A 35 1.85 -5.53 -9.79
C LYS A 35 1.81 -5.94 -8.31
N CYS A 36 1.72 -7.24 -8.02
CA CYS A 36 1.78 -7.77 -6.66
C CYS A 36 3.09 -7.39 -5.95
N LEU A 37 4.23 -7.60 -6.62
CA LEU A 37 5.56 -7.24 -6.07
C LEU A 37 5.70 -5.74 -5.84
N LEU A 38 5.08 -4.90 -6.68
CA LEU A 38 5.04 -3.45 -6.44
C LEU A 38 4.26 -3.11 -5.16
N LEU A 39 3.12 -3.77 -4.89
CA LEU A 39 2.38 -3.53 -3.65
C LEU A 39 3.08 -4.08 -2.41
N GLU A 40 3.68 -5.27 -2.51
CA GLU A 40 4.52 -5.81 -1.43
C GLU A 40 5.69 -4.87 -1.11
N THR A 41 6.38 -4.37 -2.14
CA THR A 41 7.50 -3.45 -1.94
C THR A 41 7.04 -2.17 -1.27
N TYR A 42 5.87 -1.65 -1.66
CA TYR A 42 5.27 -0.47 -1.03
C TYR A 42 4.93 -0.75 0.44
N ALA A 43 4.30 -1.89 0.74
CA ALA A 43 3.94 -2.29 2.10
C ALA A 43 5.18 -2.44 3.00
N GLU A 44 6.26 -3.03 2.49
CA GLU A 44 7.53 -3.17 3.20
C GLU A 44 8.19 -1.81 3.47
N ILE A 45 8.17 -0.90 2.51
CA ILE A 45 8.68 0.48 2.68
C ILE A 45 7.84 1.23 3.72
N LEU A 46 6.52 1.14 3.61
CA LEU A 46 5.60 1.81 4.52
C LEU A 46 5.80 1.32 5.96
N HIS A 47 5.95 0.00 6.17
CA HIS A 47 6.19 -0.54 7.51
C HIS A 47 7.48 -0.02 8.16
N VAL A 48 8.51 0.29 7.36
CA VAL A 48 9.78 0.85 7.86
C VAL A 48 9.65 2.35 8.16
N ILE A 49 8.95 3.11 7.31
CA ILE A 49 8.87 4.58 7.39
C ILE A 49 7.75 5.03 8.34
N GLU A 50 6.61 4.33 8.33
CA GLU A 50 5.43 4.57 9.12
C GLU A 50 4.94 3.24 9.75
N PRO A 51 5.54 2.80 10.87
CA PRO A 51 5.26 1.48 11.46
C PRO A 51 3.81 1.32 11.93
N ASP A 52 3.11 2.43 12.21
CA ASP A 52 1.70 2.46 12.58
C ASP A 52 0.75 2.38 11.36
N SER A 53 1.29 2.33 10.15
CA SER A 53 0.56 2.18 8.90
C SER A 53 0.85 0.82 8.26
N MET A 54 -0.14 0.22 7.60
CA MET A 54 0.07 -0.95 6.76
C MET A 54 -0.76 -0.87 5.48
N VAL A 55 -0.33 -1.64 4.49
CA VAL A 55 -1.11 -1.89 3.27
C VAL A 55 -1.45 -3.37 3.24
N VAL A 56 -2.74 -3.68 3.11
CA VAL A 56 -3.26 -5.03 3.26
C VAL A 56 -4.39 -5.27 2.27
N GLN A 57 -4.56 -6.53 1.85
CA GLN A 57 -5.74 -6.96 1.10
C GLN A 57 -6.76 -7.59 2.05
N LEU A 58 -7.99 -7.09 2.02
CA LEU A 58 -9.09 -7.50 2.90
C LEU A 58 -10.26 -8.07 2.11
N SER A 59 -10.89 -9.08 2.69
CA SER A 59 -12.23 -9.56 2.33
C SER A 59 -13.23 -9.25 3.44
N ASN A 60 -14.54 -9.40 3.16
CA ASN A 60 -15.61 -9.18 4.14
C ASN A 60 -15.50 -7.83 4.88
N VAL A 61 -15.16 -6.78 4.12
CA VAL A 61 -14.89 -5.46 4.66
C VAL A 61 -16.19 -4.82 5.15
N LYS A 62 -16.15 -4.37 6.40
CA LYS A 62 -17.18 -3.53 7.01
C LYS A 62 -16.62 -2.13 7.19
N ILE A 63 -17.35 -1.13 6.71
CA ILE A 63 -17.02 0.28 6.90
C ILE A 63 -17.85 0.79 8.08
N ILE A 64 -17.16 1.22 9.12
CA ILE A 64 -17.73 1.82 10.32
C ILE A 64 -17.42 3.33 10.18
N LYS A 65 -18.37 4.10 9.63
CA LYS A 65 -18.18 5.55 9.48
C LYS A 65 -18.21 6.23 10.85
N ASN A 66 -17.20 7.06 11.11
CA ASN A 66 -17.30 8.20 12.02
C ASN A 66 -17.31 9.49 11.17
N ASP A 67 -17.79 10.60 11.72
CA ASP A 67 -17.97 11.88 11.00
C ASP A 67 -16.67 12.51 10.49
N TYR A 68 -15.51 11.97 10.89
CA TYR A 68 -14.18 12.50 10.57
C TYR A 68 -13.22 11.46 9.97
N GLU A 69 -13.43 10.17 10.25
CA GLU A 69 -12.51 9.09 9.89
C GLU A 69 -13.28 7.84 9.47
N LYS A 70 -12.74 7.14 8.46
CA LYS A 70 -13.34 5.91 7.95
C LYS A 70 -12.69 4.71 8.61
N LEU A 71 -13.26 4.23 9.72
CA LEU A 71 -12.82 2.99 10.35
C LEU A 71 -13.26 1.81 9.48
N ILE A 72 -12.34 0.90 9.17
CA ILE A 72 -12.64 -0.32 8.42
C ILE A 72 -12.23 -1.55 9.22
N ALA A 73 -12.93 -2.66 9.00
CA ALA A 73 -12.56 -3.97 9.53
C ALA A 73 -12.80 -5.05 8.48
N GLY A 74 -11.86 -5.96 8.29
CA GLY A 74 -11.97 -7.04 7.31
C GLY A 74 -11.05 -8.22 7.61
N ASP A 75 -11.28 -9.32 6.93
CA ASP A 75 -10.48 -10.53 7.07
C ASP A 75 -9.28 -10.45 6.12
N ARG A 76 -8.07 -10.63 6.64
CA ARG A 76 -6.83 -10.57 5.87
C ARG A 76 -6.79 -11.69 4.84
N ILE A 77 -6.43 -11.34 3.62
CA ILE A 77 -6.16 -12.31 2.55
C ILE A 77 -4.66 -12.57 2.52
N GLU A 78 -4.28 -13.84 2.65
CA GLU A 78 -2.90 -14.31 2.57
C GLU A 78 -2.80 -15.48 1.56
N PRO A 79 -1.84 -15.46 0.61
CA PRO A 79 -0.90 -14.38 0.34
C PRO A 79 -1.61 -13.10 -0.16
N GLY A 80 -1.12 -11.93 0.24
CA GLY A 80 -1.73 -10.65 -0.10
C GLY A 80 -1.60 -10.25 -1.59
N PHE A 81 -2.38 -9.24 -1.98
CA PHE A 81 -2.34 -8.56 -3.29
C PHE A 81 -2.68 -9.41 -4.52
N LEU A 82 -3.43 -10.50 -4.35
CA LEU A 82 -3.92 -11.34 -5.46
C LEU A 82 -4.84 -10.57 -6.43
N ALA A 83 -5.56 -9.55 -5.93
CA ALA A 83 -6.54 -8.81 -6.73
C ALA A 83 -5.94 -7.98 -7.88
N VAL A 84 -4.64 -7.63 -7.81
CA VAL A 84 -3.99 -6.88 -8.91
C VAL A 84 -3.40 -7.77 -10.00
N GLY A 85 -3.46 -9.10 -9.81
CA GLY A 85 -2.87 -10.07 -10.71
C GLY A 85 -1.33 -10.07 -10.69
N ASP A 86 -0.77 -10.99 -11.46
CA ASP A 86 0.68 -11.20 -11.63
C ASP A 86 1.26 -10.46 -12.86
N GLU A 87 0.43 -9.69 -13.56
CA GLU A 87 0.84 -8.94 -14.75
C GLU A 87 1.98 -7.97 -14.42
N VAL A 88 2.99 -7.95 -15.30
CA VAL A 88 4.11 -7.01 -15.21
C VAL A 88 3.63 -5.62 -15.58
N PHE A 89 3.63 -4.72 -14.60
CA PHE A 89 3.46 -3.29 -14.84
C PHE A 89 4.77 -2.68 -15.32
N LYS A 90 4.70 -1.86 -16.37
CA LYS A 90 5.81 -1.03 -16.85
C LYS A 90 5.35 0.42 -16.93
N GLY A 91 5.92 1.28 -16.09
CA GLY A 91 5.55 2.69 -16.06
C GLY A 91 6.04 3.38 -14.79
N ASN A 92 5.47 4.55 -14.52
CA ASN A 92 5.78 5.32 -13.33
C ASN A 92 5.11 4.69 -12.09
N TYR A 93 5.86 4.48 -11.01
CA TYR A 93 5.37 3.80 -9.81
C TYR A 93 4.35 4.63 -9.03
N LYS A 94 4.57 5.94 -8.88
CA LYS A 94 3.56 6.88 -8.36
C LYS A 94 2.24 6.78 -9.12
N ASN A 95 2.27 6.74 -10.45
CA ASN A 95 1.04 6.57 -11.25
C ASN A 95 0.35 5.22 -11.04
N PHE A 96 1.12 4.14 -10.86
CA PHE A 96 0.55 2.84 -10.48
C PHE A 96 -0.20 2.92 -9.15
N MET A 97 0.42 3.52 -8.12
CA MET A 97 -0.20 3.67 -6.80
C MET A 97 -1.47 4.53 -6.87
N PHE A 98 -1.44 5.66 -7.60
CA PHE A 98 -2.63 6.49 -7.82
C PHE A 98 -3.75 5.78 -8.58
N SER A 99 -3.43 4.83 -9.46
CA SER A 99 -4.45 4.08 -10.20
C SER A 99 -5.35 3.18 -9.33
N LEU A 100 -4.93 2.93 -8.08
CA LEU A 100 -5.63 2.14 -7.07
C LEU A 100 -6.40 3.00 -6.06
N VAL A 101 -6.11 4.30 -5.97
CA VAL A 101 -6.81 5.22 -5.05
C VAL A 101 -8.28 5.32 -5.45
N GLY A 102 -9.18 5.14 -4.49
CA GLY A 102 -10.63 5.13 -4.72
C GLY A 102 -11.18 3.80 -5.25
N LYS A 103 -10.32 2.80 -5.49
CA LYS A 103 -10.71 1.44 -5.91
C LYS A 103 -10.56 0.42 -4.79
N GLU A 104 -10.55 0.86 -3.53
CA GLU A 104 -10.32 -0.03 -2.39
C GLU A 104 -11.44 -1.05 -2.27
N ALA A 105 -12.69 -0.67 -2.55
CA ALA A 105 -13.83 -1.59 -2.55
C ALA A 105 -13.80 -2.61 -3.70
N GLU A 106 -13.18 -2.27 -4.84
CA GLU A 106 -13.07 -3.16 -6.01
C GLU A 106 -11.91 -4.15 -5.84
N THR A 107 -10.79 -3.67 -5.32
CA THR A 107 -9.54 -4.44 -5.21
C THR A 107 -9.37 -5.12 -3.86
N GLY A 108 -10.10 -4.67 -2.84
CA GLY A 108 -9.89 -5.07 -1.45
C GLY A 108 -8.58 -4.56 -0.85
N ILE A 109 -7.84 -3.68 -1.54
CA ILE A 109 -6.55 -3.17 -1.06
C ILE A 109 -6.77 -1.89 -0.28
N TYR A 110 -6.32 -1.88 0.97
CA TYR A 110 -6.46 -0.75 1.88
C TYR A 110 -5.13 -0.39 2.49
N ARG A 111 -4.85 0.91 2.60
CA ARG A 111 -3.92 1.44 3.59
C ARG A 111 -4.70 1.71 4.87
N ILE A 112 -4.26 1.13 5.98
CA ILE A 112 -4.85 1.36 7.30
C ILE A 112 -3.79 1.87 8.26
N SER A 113 -4.17 2.81 9.12
CA SER A 113 -3.35 3.26 10.24
C SER A 113 -3.92 2.74 11.57
N SER A 114 -3.06 2.71 12.59
CA SER A 114 -3.36 2.18 13.93
C SER A 114 -4.02 0.79 13.87
N PRO A 115 -3.40 -0.18 13.18
CA PRO A 115 -3.99 -1.50 12.97
C PRO A 115 -4.15 -2.24 14.31
N VAL A 116 -5.33 -2.83 14.51
CA VAL A 116 -5.60 -3.76 15.60
C VAL A 116 -5.93 -5.12 15.00
N PHE A 117 -5.21 -6.14 15.46
CA PHE A 117 -5.33 -7.51 14.99
C PHE A 117 -6.19 -8.35 15.93
N GLU A 118 -7.13 -9.08 15.36
CA GLU A 118 -8.00 -10.04 16.03
C GLU A 118 -7.96 -11.34 15.21
N GLU A 119 -7.02 -12.23 15.53
CA GLU A 119 -6.72 -13.42 14.74
C GLU A 119 -6.42 -13.08 13.26
N ASN A 120 -7.28 -13.51 12.34
CA ASN A 120 -7.17 -13.24 10.90
C ASN A 120 -7.84 -11.92 10.50
N ARG A 121 -8.52 -11.24 11.42
CA ARG A 121 -9.22 -9.99 11.17
C ARG A 121 -8.33 -8.82 11.55
N VAL A 122 -8.41 -7.75 10.77
CA VAL A 122 -7.75 -6.48 11.08
C VAL A 122 -8.75 -5.35 11.00
N ARG A 123 -8.60 -4.39 11.91
CA ARG A 123 -9.32 -3.11 11.88
C ARG A 123 -8.36 -1.95 12.01
N GLY A 124 -8.72 -0.81 11.43
CA GLY A 124 -7.91 0.41 11.48
C GLY A 124 -8.58 1.54 10.70
N PHE A 125 -7.99 2.73 10.78
CA PHE A 125 -8.49 3.89 10.06
C PHE A 125 -8.00 3.85 8.62
N GLN A 126 -8.91 3.97 7.65
CA GLN A 126 -8.54 4.00 6.24
C GLN A 126 -7.87 5.33 5.89
N TYR A 127 -6.71 5.24 5.24
CA TYR A 127 -6.02 6.35 4.60
C TYR A 127 -5.96 6.15 3.08
N PRO A 128 -5.77 7.21 2.29
CA PRO A 128 -5.43 7.07 0.88
C PRO A 128 -4.19 6.18 0.72
N LEU A 129 -4.19 5.32 -0.30
CA LEU A 129 -3.08 4.40 -0.54
C LEU A 129 -1.75 5.13 -0.70
N ILE A 130 -1.75 6.34 -1.25
CA ILE A 130 -0.60 7.22 -1.36
C ILE A 130 -1.08 8.69 -1.27
N GLU A 131 -0.26 9.57 -0.70
CA GLU A 131 -0.54 11.02 -0.54
C GLU A 131 0.21 11.89 -1.54
#